data_AF-A0A522WP22-F1
#
_entry.id   AF-A0A522WP22-F1
#
_cell.length_a   1.000
_cell.length_b   1.000
_cell.length_c   1.000
_cell.angle_alpha   90.00
_cell.angle_beta   90.00
_cell.angle_gamma   90.00
#
_symmetry.space_group_name_H-M   'P 1'
#
loop_
_entity.id
_entity.type
_entity.pdbx_description
1 polymer ?
#
loop_
_entity_poly.entity_id
_entity_poly.type
_entity_poly.pdbx_seq_one_letter_code
_entity_poly.pdbx_strand_id
1 'polypeptide(L)'
;MCTPEKKRECDRNSGGHHEVMCPQCEMRPGEYEPSAWFQHIWFLYALQEGGYPFEKDDLTLPEWMDLGVLRCAVKEQRVALK
;
A
#
# COMPACT_ATOMS: atom_id res chain seq x y z
N MET A 1 -13.52 -5.74 22.94
CA MET A 1 -13.76 -4.28 23.01
C MET A 1 -12.75 -3.61 23.93
N CYS A 2 -12.07 -2.58 23.45
CA CYS A 2 -11.08 -1.82 24.22
C CYS A 2 -11.77 -0.94 25.28
N THR A 3 -11.33 -1.01 26.55
CA THR A 3 -11.89 -0.17 27.63
C THR A 3 -11.36 1.27 27.55
N PRO A 4 -12.06 2.27 28.12
CA PRO A 4 -11.61 3.67 28.11
C PRO A 4 -10.21 3.89 28.70
N GLU A 5 -9.82 3.09 29.70
CA GLU A 5 -8.51 3.14 30.33
C GLU A 5 -7.40 2.65 29.39
N LYS A 6 -7.64 1.55 28.67
CA LYS A 6 -6.69 0.99 27.72
C LYS A 6 -6.49 1.87 26.50
N LYS A 7 -7.54 2.59 26.07
CA LYS A 7 -7.44 3.63 25.02
C LYS A 7 -6.48 4.76 25.41
N ARG A 8 -6.59 5.29 26.64
CA ARG A 8 -5.70 6.35 27.14
C ARG A 8 -4.23 5.92 27.24
N GLU A 9 -3.99 4.64 27.56
CA GLU A 9 -2.65 4.06 27.57
C GLU A 9 -2.06 3.98 26.15
N CYS A 10 -2.86 3.53 25.17
CA CYS A 10 -2.46 3.52 23.76
C CYS A 10 -2.20 4.92 23.21
N ASP A 11 -3.03 5.92 23.53
CA ASP A 11 -2.83 7.31 23.09
C ASP A 11 -1.47 7.87 23.54
N ARG A 12 -1.07 7.52 24.77
CA ARG A 12 0.19 7.96 25.38
C ARG A 12 1.41 7.30 24.76
N ASN A 13 1.29 6.02 24.41
CA ASN A 13 2.44 5.21 23.97
C ASN A 13 2.58 5.12 22.45
N SER A 14 1.49 5.30 21.69
CA SER A 14 1.45 5.12 20.23
C SER A 14 1.30 6.41 19.45
N GLY A 15 1.20 7.56 20.13
CA GLY A 15 1.22 8.90 19.55
C GLY A 15 0.20 9.09 18.43
N GLY A 16 -1.06 9.39 18.76
CA GLY A 16 -2.12 9.73 17.78
C GLY A 16 -2.58 8.59 16.87
N HIS A 17 -1.70 7.67 16.46
CA HIS A 17 -1.96 6.59 15.51
C HIS A 17 -2.62 5.33 16.13
N HIS A 18 -3.11 5.45 17.36
CA HIS A 18 -3.76 4.37 18.11
C HIS A 18 -4.98 3.78 17.38
N GLU A 19 -5.66 4.59 16.56
CA GLU A 19 -6.81 4.22 15.74
C GLU A 19 -6.44 3.30 14.56
N VAL A 20 -5.17 3.27 14.15
CA VAL A 20 -4.67 2.43 13.05
C VAL A 20 -3.97 1.17 13.57
N MET A 21 -3.33 1.26 14.75
CA MET A 21 -2.38 0.24 15.22
C MET A 21 -2.91 -0.67 16.33
N CYS A 22 -4.13 -0.47 16.84
CA CYS A 22 -4.66 -1.27 17.95
C CYS A 22 -5.51 -2.45 17.43
N PRO A 23 -5.01 -3.70 17.46
CA PRO A 23 -5.76 -4.87 16.99
C PRO A 23 -6.97 -5.24 17.87
N GLN A 24 -7.14 -4.60 19.03
CA GLN A 24 -8.25 -4.81 19.97
C GLN A 24 -9.30 -3.69 19.94
N CYS A 25 -8.97 -2.55 19.35
CA CYS A 25 -9.97 -1.55 18.97
C CYS A 25 -10.59 -2.05 17.68
N GLU A 26 -11.91 -2.31 17.67
CA GLU A 26 -12.67 -2.72 16.48
C GLU A 26 -12.83 -1.59 15.45
N MET A 27 -11.77 -0.82 15.23
CA MET A 27 -11.64 -0.07 13.99
C MET A 27 -10.94 -1.04 13.05
N ARG A 28 -11.73 -1.74 12.22
CA ARG A 28 -11.18 -2.31 10.98
C ARG A 28 -10.27 -1.23 10.40
N PRO A 29 -9.02 -1.53 9.99
CA PRO A 29 -8.24 -0.55 9.24
C PRO A 29 -9.19 -0.07 8.15
N GLY A 30 -9.57 1.23 8.20
CA GLY A 30 -10.54 1.78 7.27
C GLY A 30 -10.12 1.28 5.90
N GLU A 31 -11.01 0.53 5.23
CA GLU A 31 -10.65 -0.27 4.06
C GLU A 31 -9.75 0.59 3.19
N TYR A 32 -8.47 0.24 3.13
CA TYR A 32 -7.53 1.07 2.40
C TYR A 32 -7.97 0.99 0.94
N GLU A 33 -8.61 2.05 0.47
CA GLU A 33 -8.97 2.19 -0.93
C GLU A 33 -7.75 2.78 -1.63
N PRO A 34 -7.10 2.02 -2.53
CA PRO A 34 -5.98 2.55 -3.26
C PRO A 34 -6.44 3.70 -4.15
N SER A 35 -5.62 4.74 -4.29
CA SER A 35 -5.96 5.86 -5.17
C SER A 35 -6.14 5.39 -6.61
N ALA A 36 -6.95 6.10 -7.39
CA ALA A 36 -7.16 5.79 -8.82
C ALA A 36 -5.84 5.71 -9.60
N TRP A 37 -4.87 6.58 -9.26
CA TRP A 37 -3.53 6.53 -9.84
C TRP A 37 -2.79 5.24 -9.50
N PHE A 38 -2.83 4.81 -8.22
CA PHE A 38 -2.21 3.54 -7.84
C PHE A 38 -2.83 2.35 -8.58
N GLN A 39 -4.17 2.31 -8.67
CA GLN A 39 -4.87 1.26 -9.40
C GLN A 39 -4.47 1.23 -10.88
N HIS A 40 -4.32 2.41 -11.50
CA HIS A 40 -3.84 2.57 -12.88
C HIS A 40 -2.41 2.02 -13.06
N ILE A 41 -1.46 2.42 -12.20
CA ILE A 41 -0.08 1.91 -12.26
C ILE A 41 -0.03 0.39 -12.02
N TRP A 42 -0.86 -0.12 -11.09
CA TRP A 42 -0.98 -1.56 -10.84
C TRP A 42 -1.49 -2.32 -12.06
N PHE A 43 -2.47 -1.76 -12.78
CA PHE A 43 -2.97 -2.32 -14.03
C PHE A 43 -1.88 -2.39 -15.11
N LEU A 44 -1.13 -1.30 -15.30
CA LEU A 44 0.00 -1.29 -16.24
C LEU A 44 1.07 -2.32 -15.87
N TYR A 45 1.36 -2.47 -14.58
CA TYR A 45 2.30 -3.49 -14.10
C TYR A 45 1.82 -4.90 -14.40
N ALA A 46 0.52 -5.18 -14.18
CA ALA A 46 -0.07 -6.48 -14.50
C ALA A 46 -0.03 -6.80 -16.00
N LEU A 47 -0.27 -5.82 -16.88
CA LEU A 47 -0.12 -5.98 -18.33
C LEU A 47 1.32 -6.35 -18.69
N GLN A 48 2.30 -5.69 -18.08
CA GLN A 48 3.71 -5.95 -18.34
C GLN A 48 4.14 -7.35 -17.86
N GLU A 49 3.71 -7.79 -16.68
CA GLU A 49 3.96 -9.16 -16.20
C GLU A 49 3.24 -10.20 -17.07
N GLY A 50 2.11 -9.84 -17.67
CA GLY A 50 1.40 -10.63 -18.68
C GLY A 50 2.08 -10.67 -20.05
N GLY A 51 3.18 -9.92 -20.25
CA GLY A 51 3.95 -9.91 -21.49
C GLY A 51 3.50 -8.88 -22.52
N TYR A 52 2.68 -7.89 -22.14
CA TYR A 52 2.31 -6.80 -23.05
C TYR A 52 3.56 -5.97 -23.43
N PRO A 53 3.85 -5.78 -24.73
CA PRO A 53 5.10 -5.18 -25.20
C PRO A 53 5.00 -3.65 -25.23
N PHE A 54 5.08 -3.00 -24.07
CA PHE A 54 5.14 -1.54 -24.03
C PHE A 54 6.38 -1.01 -24.75
N GLU A 55 6.16 -0.06 -25.66
CA GLU A 55 7.19 0.71 -26.34
C GLU A 55 7.43 2.05 -25.64
N LYS A 56 8.54 2.71 -25.95
CA LYS A 56 8.99 3.93 -25.25
C LYS A 56 7.94 5.06 -25.17
N ASP A 57 7.08 5.19 -26.17
CA ASP A 57 6.10 6.28 -26.29
C ASP A 57 4.69 5.86 -25.83
N ASP A 58 4.49 4.62 -25.36
CA ASP A 58 3.18 4.14 -24.93
C ASP A 58 2.76 4.69 -23.55
N LEU A 59 3.74 5.05 -22.73
CA LEU A 59 3.53 5.57 -21.38
C LEU A 59 4.19 6.95 -21.21
N THR A 60 3.59 7.76 -20.37
CA THR A 60 4.14 9.03 -19.91
C THR A 60 5.33 8.80 -18.97
N LEU A 61 6.18 9.82 -18.83
CA LEU A 61 7.33 9.75 -17.92
C LEU A 61 6.92 9.42 -16.45
N PRO A 62 5.87 10.02 -15.86
CA PRO A 62 5.42 9.65 -14.52
C PRO A 62 5.01 8.17 -14.40
N GLU A 63 4.30 7.64 -15.39
CA GLU A 63 3.92 6.22 -15.40
C GLU A 63 5.15 5.32 -15.44
N TRP A 64 6.13 5.63 -16.30
CA TRP A 64 7.38 4.88 -16.35
C TRP A 64 8.13 4.88 -15.01
N MET A 65 8.20 6.02 -14.35
CA MET A 65 8.86 6.16 -13.04
C MET A 65 8.14 5.34 -11.96
N ASP A 66 6.83 5.50 -11.84
CA ASP A 66 6.04 4.86 -10.79
C ASP A 66 5.93 3.34 -10.99
N LEU A 67 5.85 2.88 -12.24
CA LEU A 67 5.92 1.45 -12.58
C LEU A 67 7.26 0.85 -12.14
N GLY A 68 8.36 1.60 -12.28
CA GLY A 68 9.68 1.23 -11.80
C GLY A 68 9.74 1.11 -10.27
N VAL A 69 9.19 2.09 -9.55
CA VAL A 69 9.08 2.06 -8.08
C VAL A 69 8.27 0.85 -7.61
N LEU A 70 7.10 0.63 -8.22
CA LEU A 70 6.22 -0.49 -7.88
C LEU A 70 6.95 -1.84 -8.09
N ARG A 71 7.68 -1.98 -9.19
CA ARG A 71 8.47 -3.19 -9.46
C ARG A 71 9.52 -3.46 -8.39
N CYS A 72 10.22 -2.43 -7.90
CA CYS A 72 11.19 -2.59 -6.81
C CYS A 72 10.49 -3.05 -5.53
N ALA A 73 9.39 -2.40 -5.13
CA ALA A 73 8.64 -2.73 -3.93
C ALA A 73 8.10 -4.18 -3.95
N VAL A 74 7.53 -4.62 -5.07
CA VAL A 74 7.00 -5.99 -5.22
C VAL A 74 8.13 -7.03 -5.18
N LYS A 75 9.29 -6.73 -5.79
CA LYS A 75 10.46 -7.62 -5.73
C LYS A 75 10.98 -7.81 -4.32
N GLU A 76 11.10 -6.72 -3.55
CA GLU A 76 11.55 -6.77 -2.16
C GLU A 76 10.62 -7.62 -1.29
N GLN A 77 9.30 -7.47 -1.45
CA GLN A 77 8.33 -8.31 -0.73
C GLN A 77 8.43 -9.79 -1.10
N ARG A 78 8.67 -10.13 -2.39
CA ARG A 78 8.86 -11.52 -2.82
C ARG A 78 10.11 -12.17 -2.23
N VAL A 79 11.16 -11.39 -1.95
CA VAL A 79 12.39 -11.88 -1.30
C VAL A 79 12.18 -12.07 0.20
N ALA A 80 11.44 -11.17 0.85
CA ALA A 80 11.17 -11.24 2.29
C ALA A 80 10.25 -12.42 2.72
N LEU A 81 9.56 -13.05 1.77
CA LEU A 81 8.62 -14.16 2.00
C LEU A 81 9.23 -15.55 1.74
N LYS A 82 10.54 -15.64 1.46
CA LYS A 82 11.27 -16.90 1.29
C LYS A 82 12.21 -17.14 2.46
#